data_AF-A0A957APW7-F1
#
_entry.id   AF-A0A957APW7-F1
#
_cell.length_a   1.000
_cell.length_b   1.000
_cell.length_c   1.000
_cell.angle_alpha   90.00
_cell.angle_beta   90.00
_cell.angle_gamma   90.00
#
_symmetry.space_group_name_H-M   'P 1'
#
loop_
_entity.id
_entity.type
_entity.pdbx_description
1 polymer ?
#
loop_
_entity_poly.entity_id
_entity_poly.type
_entity_poly.pdbx_seq_one_letter_code
_entity_poly.pdbx_strand_id
1 'polypeptide(L)'
;MKHAKHDKELPGVLGKPVLTIILFTAAALALGSLIAATGLFALDNAAQSRMAGQASWPGSRPDTLTFPPRAFIPLIRAATVPLPPPLPPPLVFSGQPPIDFAAEAVELEAQGLKLTFNKIGFHAGDRGRWADLVDMMIELDAAGVPFFLKSTDNAQPLYMAQELMKKSGVPHTLVYRRVSGVDNVPNYNADPKAAAAYHWAQHKAVFPPELDPAYVWVETVNEVDKNRAAWLADFAYETAQLTLRDGFRWAAFGWSSGEPEPADWESPSMLKFLRLAGENQDRLAVALHEYSYEVDDVGAIYPYLIGRFQFLFDACDRNGIMRPTVLITEWGWTYDTVPSPAQALIDIRWAARLYAAYPQVKGAAIWYLGDTPGTIEDQTAALIDPVRNYSLSHYFGVDPGFGRVDPAIFKPSP
;
A
#
# COMPACT_ATOMS: atom_id res chain seq x y z
N MET A 1 -44.81 22.76 -56.43
CA MET A 1 -44.09 22.81 -57.72
C MET A 1 -42.62 22.49 -57.41
N LYS A 2 -42.08 21.29 -57.70
CA LYS A 2 -41.63 20.76 -59.02
C LYS A 2 -40.63 21.75 -59.67
N HIS A 3 -39.38 21.48 -60.04
CA HIS A 3 -38.61 20.33 -60.59
C HIS A 3 -37.10 20.67 -60.42
N ALA A 4 -36.17 19.76 -60.07
CA ALA A 4 -35.46 18.73 -60.85
C ALA A 4 -34.10 19.14 -61.48
N LYS A 5 -33.06 18.37 -61.09
CA LYS A 5 -31.83 17.88 -61.75
C LYS A 5 -31.35 18.45 -63.10
N HIS A 6 -30.02 18.56 -63.24
CA HIS A 6 -29.26 17.86 -64.29
C HIS A 6 -27.76 17.74 -64.01
N ASP A 7 -27.25 16.52 -64.23
CA ASP A 7 -25.85 16.06 -64.24
C ASP A 7 -25.04 16.59 -65.44
N LYS A 8 -23.69 16.58 -65.33
CA LYS A 8 -22.77 16.29 -66.45
C LYS A 8 -21.44 15.69 -65.96
N GLU A 9 -21.07 14.55 -66.57
CA GLU A 9 -19.81 13.81 -66.44
C GLU A 9 -18.68 14.34 -67.36
N LEU A 10 -17.42 14.17 -66.89
CA LEU A 10 -16.12 13.76 -67.50
C LEU A 10 -15.82 13.97 -69.01
N PRO A 11 -14.56 14.24 -69.46
CA PRO A 11 -13.34 13.38 -69.29
C PRO A 11 -12.06 14.20 -68.95
N GLY A 12 -10.89 13.72 -68.52
CA GLY A 12 -10.12 12.50 -68.79
C GLY A 12 -8.74 12.91 -69.35
N VAL A 13 -7.67 12.27 -68.83
CA VAL A 13 -6.42 11.90 -69.56
C VAL A 13 -5.13 12.75 -69.39
N LEU A 14 -4.10 12.03 -68.89
CA LEU A 14 -2.62 12.06 -69.11
C LEU A 14 -1.71 13.14 -68.51
N GLY A 15 -0.72 12.65 -67.74
CA GLY A 15 0.57 13.33 -67.53
C GLY A 15 1.39 12.79 -66.35
N LYS A 16 2.04 11.62 -66.49
CA LYS A 16 3.27 11.29 -65.74
C LYS A 16 4.48 11.73 -66.59
N PRO A 17 5.63 12.06 -65.98
CA PRO A 17 6.66 11.03 -65.88
C PRO A 17 7.53 11.03 -64.60
N VAL A 18 7.93 9.80 -64.25
CA VAL A 18 9.28 9.35 -63.86
C VAL A 18 9.94 9.91 -62.58
N LEU A 19 10.08 9.03 -61.58
CA LEU A 19 11.41 8.68 -61.07
C LEU A 19 11.46 7.20 -60.67
N THR A 20 12.38 6.49 -61.31
CA THR A 20 12.86 5.13 -61.04
C THR A 20 13.77 5.14 -59.82
N ILE A 21 13.70 4.13 -58.93
CA ILE A 21 14.86 3.39 -58.37
C ILE A 21 14.39 2.13 -57.61
N ILE A 22 14.68 0.99 -58.25
CA ILE A 22 15.33 -0.26 -57.79
C ILE A 22 14.72 -1.08 -56.61
N LEU A 23 14.37 -2.31 -57.01
CA LEU A 23 14.16 -3.57 -56.31
C LEU A 23 15.04 -3.85 -55.05
N PHE A 24 14.43 -4.47 -54.05
CA PHE A 24 14.86 -5.81 -53.59
C PHE A 24 13.65 -6.68 -53.22
N THR A 25 13.72 -7.93 -53.63
CA THR A 25 12.64 -8.91 -53.77
C THR A 25 12.74 -9.98 -52.69
N ALA A 26 11.55 -10.47 -52.26
CA ALA A 26 11.26 -11.85 -51.83
C ALA A 26 11.80 -12.27 -50.44
N ALA A 27 11.17 -13.14 -49.66
CA ALA A 27 10.01 -14.01 -49.87
C ALA A 27 9.37 -14.29 -48.50
N ALA A 28 8.05 -14.17 -48.41
CA ALA A 28 7.24 -14.82 -47.38
C ALA A 28 6.44 -15.90 -48.09
N LEU A 29 6.66 -17.17 -47.71
CA LEU A 29 5.68 -18.27 -47.68
C LEU A 29 6.40 -19.61 -47.55
N ALA A 30 5.79 -20.49 -46.73
CA ALA A 30 6.13 -21.88 -46.45
C ALA A 30 7.20 -22.15 -45.39
N LEU A 31 6.77 -22.25 -44.13
CA LEU A 31 6.88 -23.53 -43.41
C LEU A 31 5.87 -23.55 -42.25
N GLY A 32 4.75 -24.23 -42.49
CA GLY A 32 3.90 -24.75 -41.43
C GLY A 32 4.44 -26.08 -40.91
N SER A 33 4.14 -26.34 -39.64
CA SER A 33 4.10 -27.67 -39.01
C SER A 33 5.44 -28.31 -38.62
N LEU A 34 5.95 -27.94 -37.43
CA LEU A 34 6.44 -28.90 -36.43
C LEU A 34 6.63 -28.21 -35.07
N ILE A 35 6.54 -28.99 -33.99
CA ILE A 35 6.66 -28.61 -32.57
C ILE A 35 5.31 -28.29 -31.89
N ALA A 36 4.42 -29.28 -31.94
CA ALA A 36 3.71 -29.69 -30.73
C ALA A 36 4.59 -30.78 -30.08
N ALA A 37 5.24 -30.45 -28.97
CA ALA A 37 5.80 -31.33 -27.93
C ALA A 37 7.05 -30.69 -27.34
N THR A 38 6.87 -29.92 -26.26
CA THR A 38 7.73 -29.89 -25.07
C THR A 38 7.19 -28.80 -24.16
N GLY A 39 6.44 -29.23 -23.13
CA GLY A 39 5.91 -28.33 -22.12
C GLY A 39 7.06 -27.67 -21.35
N LEU A 40 6.98 -26.36 -21.21
CA LEU A 40 7.79 -25.58 -20.28
C LEU A 40 6.94 -24.41 -19.77
N PHE A 41 6.09 -24.70 -18.77
CA PHE A 41 5.59 -23.71 -17.82
C PHE A 41 5.62 -24.38 -16.44
N ALA A 42 6.79 -24.29 -15.80
CA ALA A 42 6.99 -24.61 -14.40
C ALA A 42 8.25 -23.87 -13.90
N LEU A 43 8.06 -22.61 -13.53
CA LEU A 43 8.88 -21.83 -12.60
C LEU A 43 7.83 -21.30 -11.61
N ASP A 44 7.87 -21.53 -10.30
CA ASP A 44 9.02 -21.54 -9.41
C ASP A 44 8.65 -22.36 -8.16
N ASN A 45 9.28 -23.51 -7.98
CA ASN A 45 9.15 -24.34 -6.76
C ASN A 45 10.43 -25.16 -6.54
N ALA A 46 11.58 -24.52 -6.80
CA ALA A 46 12.90 -25.16 -6.75
C ALA A 46 13.91 -24.40 -5.87
N ALA A 47 13.44 -23.54 -4.96
CA ALA A 47 14.29 -22.85 -3.99
C ALA A 47 14.48 -23.62 -2.65
N GLN A 48 13.94 -24.83 -2.50
CA GLN A 48 14.02 -25.61 -1.24
C GLN A 48 14.96 -26.82 -1.25
N SER A 49 15.74 -27.08 -2.30
CA SER A 49 16.72 -28.20 -2.27
C SER A 49 18.01 -27.90 -3.00
N ARG A 50 18.87 -27.10 -2.37
CA ARG A 50 20.32 -27.13 -2.51
C ARG A 50 20.90 -26.10 -1.55
N MET A 51 21.71 -26.56 -0.59
CA MET A 51 22.88 -25.87 0.00
C MET A 51 23.18 -26.46 1.39
N ALA A 52 23.60 -27.72 1.42
CA ALA A 52 24.44 -28.25 2.48
C ALA A 52 25.89 -28.20 1.95
N GLY A 53 26.61 -27.14 2.28
CA GLY A 53 27.99 -26.91 1.84
C GLY A 53 28.73 -26.10 2.88
N GLN A 54 29.69 -26.75 3.54
CA GLN A 54 30.51 -26.28 4.65
C GLN A 54 31.20 -24.94 4.37
N ALA A 55 31.16 -24.02 5.34
CA ALA A 55 32.11 -22.93 5.47
C ALA A 55 32.59 -22.85 6.92
N SER A 56 33.78 -23.39 7.19
CA SER A 56 34.55 -23.18 8.41
C SER A 56 35.23 -21.80 8.36
N TRP A 57 34.89 -20.91 9.29
CA TRP A 57 35.60 -19.65 9.49
C TRP A 57 36.63 -19.79 10.62
N PRO A 58 37.90 -19.39 10.41
CA PRO A 58 38.91 -19.38 11.46
C PRO A 58 38.75 -18.15 12.36
N GLY A 59 39.14 -18.33 13.62
CA GLY A 59 38.80 -17.46 14.72
C GLY A 59 39.56 -16.14 14.84
N SER A 60 38.94 -15.23 15.58
CA SER A 60 39.57 -14.46 16.67
C SER A 60 38.45 -13.80 17.47
N ARG A 61 38.30 -14.19 18.75
CA ARG A 61 37.41 -13.53 19.72
C ARG A 61 38.13 -12.28 20.23
N PRO A 62 37.52 -11.08 20.20
CA PRO A 62 37.93 -10.02 21.10
C PRO A 62 37.22 -10.17 22.45
N ASP A 63 37.93 -9.70 23.46
CA ASP A 63 37.66 -9.86 24.88
C ASP A 63 36.30 -9.33 25.35
N THR A 64 35.88 -9.91 26.47
CA THR A 64 34.66 -9.66 27.23
C THR A 64 34.34 -8.18 27.47
N LEU A 65 33.29 -7.67 26.82
CA LEU A 65 32.55 -6.49 27.26
C LEU A 65 31.65 -6.86 28.44
N THR A 66 32.07 -6.53 29.66
CA THR A 66 31.22 -6.58 30.85
C THR A 66 30.23 -5.42 30.82
N PHE A 67 28.96 -5.71 30.56
CA PHE A 67 27.87 -4.76 30.75
C PHE A 67 27.49 -4.70 32.24
N PRO A 68 27.18 -3.51 32.81
CA PRO A 68 26.68 -3.42 34.17
C PRO A 68 25.35 -4.19 34.29
N PRO A 69 25.06 -4.81 35.46
CA PRO A 69 23.82 -5.51 35.69
C PRO A 69 22.64 -4.54 35.47
N ARG A 70 21.79 -4.83 34.47
CA ARG A 70 20.55 -4.09 34.24
C ARG A 70 19.70 -4.16 35.51
N ALA A 71 19.35 -2.99 36.05
CA ALA A 71 18.35 -2.88 37.09
C ALA A 71 17.05 -3.52 36.60
N PHE A 72 16.63 -4.60 37.25
CA PHE A 72 15.36 -5.26 37.00
C PHE A 72 14.26 -4.31 37.50
N ILE A 73 13.63 -3.56 36.60
CA ILE A 73 12.38 -2.87 36.93
C ILE A 73 11.31 -3.97 36.98
N PRO A 74 10.70 -4.26 38.13
CA PRO A 74 9.62 -5.24 38.18
C PRO A 74 8.52 -4.80 37.22
N LEU A 75 8.08 -5.73 36.37
CA LEU A 75 6.96 -5.52 35.46
C LEU A 75 5.71 -5.27 36.32
N ILE A 76 5.41 -4.00 36.58
CA ILE A 76 4.14 -3.62 37.18
C ILE A 76 3.08 -4.05 36.16
N ARG A 77 2.31 -5.09 36.47
CA ARG A 77 1.08 -5.39 35.76
C ARG A 77 0.23 -4.13 35.87
N ALA A 78 0.17 -3.35 34.79
CA ALA A 78 -0.73 -2.23 34.71
C ALA A 78 -2.13 -2.79 35.02
N ALA A 79 -2.79 -2.20 36.01
CA ALA A 79 -4.20 -2.50 36.25
C ALA A 79 -4.93 -2.34 34.91
N THR A 80 -5.76 -3.30 34.54
CA THR A 80 -6.58 -3.25 33.34
C THR A 80 -7.47 -2.01 33.45
N VAL A 81 -7.04 -0.90 32.84
CA VAL A 81 -7.87 0.29 32.71
C VAL A 81 -9.08 -0.15 31.88
N PRO A 82 -10.32 -0.02 32.38
CA PRO A 82 -11.50 -0.35 31.61
C PRO A 82 -11.43 0.41 30.28
N LEU A 83 -11.49 -0.32 29.17
CA LEU A 83 -11.52 0.32 27.86
C LEU A 83 -12.78 1.19 27.77
N PRO A 84 -12.70 2.38 27.16
CA PRO A 84 -13.89 3.17 26.90
C PRO A 84 -14.88 2.38 26.03
N PRO A 85 -16.19 2.72 26.09
CA PRO A 85 -17.19 2.08 25.25
C PRO A 85 -16.83 2.20 23.77
N PRO A 86 -17.34 1.28 22.92
CA PRO A 86 -17.08 1.36 21.49
C PRO A 86 -17.48 2.69 20.86
N LEU A 87 -16.63 3.19 19.97
CA LEU A 87 -16.97 4.38 19.18
C LEU A 87 -18.05 4.01 18.15
N PRO A 88 -19.01 4.90 17.88
CA PRO A 88 -20.01 4.68 16.84
C PRO A 88 -19.36 4.67 15.44
N PRO A 89 -20.05 4.16 14.41
CA PRO A 89 -19.52 4.21 13.05
C PRO A 89 -19.43 5.67 12.56
N PRO A 90 -18.50 5.98 11.64
CA PRO A 90 -18.41 7.29 11.03
C PRO A 90 -19.72 7.74 10.39
N LEU A 91 -20.06 9.00 10.59
CA LEU A 91 -21.10 9.69 9.84
C LEU A 91 -20.57 10.03 8.45
N VAL A 92 -21.36 9.76 7.42
CA VAL A 92 -20.98 10.01 6.02
C VAL A 92 -21.66 11.28 5.55
N PHE A 93 -20.88 12.20 5.01
CA PHE A 93 -21.36 13.44 4.42
C PHE A 93 -21.02 13.48 2.94
N SER A 94 -21.84 14.16 2.15
CA SER A 94 -21.57 14.40 0.74
C SER A 94 -22.08 15.75 0.28
N GLY A 95 -21.40 16.31 -0.71
CA GLY A 95 -21.69 17.63 -1.28
C GLY A 95 -21.28 17.72 -2.75
N GLN A 96 -21.68 18.81 -3.41
CA GLN A 96 -21.22 19.13 -4.76
C GLN A 96 -19.90 19.92 -4.66
N PRO A 97 -18.80 19.46 -5.29
CA PRO A 97 -17.55 20.21 -5.30
C PRO A 97 -17.68 21.58 -5.98
N PRO A 98 -16.86 22.59 -5.59
CA PRO A 98 -15.86 22.51 -4.52
C PRO A 98 -16.50 22.57 -3.13
N ILE A 99 -16.06 21.69 -2.23
CA ILE A 99 -16.43 21.72 -0.81
C ILE A 99 -15.39 22.55 -0.06
N ASP A 100 -15.83 23.46 0.80
CA ASP A 100 -14.94 24.14 1.75
C ASP A 100 -14.70 23.25 2.97
N PHE A 101 -13.75 22.31 2.85
CA PHE A 101 -13.47 21.37 3.93
C PHE A 101 -12.98 22.02 5.23
N ALA A 102 -12.47 23.26 5.18
CA ALA A 102 -12.11 24.00 6.39
C ALA A 102 -13.37 24.45 7.15
N ALA A 103 -14.38 24.95 6.42
CA ALA A 103 -15.69 25.26 7.00
C ALA A 103 -16.38 24.00 7.55
N GLU A 104 -16.39 22.90 6.78
CA GLU A 104 -16.97 21.63 7.22
C GLU A 104 -16.29 21.07 8.48
N ALA A 105 -14.97 21.24 8.60
CA ALA A 105 -14.25 20.85 9.81
C ALA A 105 -14.72 21.62 11.05
N VAL A 106 -14.95 22.93 10.93
CA VAL A 106 -15.48 23.78 12.01
C VAL A 106 -16.91 23.37 12.38
N GLU A 107 -17.75 23.08 11.39
CA GLU A 107 -19.13 22.63 11.64
C GLU A 107 -19.19 21.25 12.33
N LEU A 108 -18.31 20.33 11.96
CA LEU A 108 -18.19 19.04 12.63
C LEU A 108 -17.63 19.18 14.05
N GLU A 109 -16.63 20.04 14.25
CA GLU A 109 -16.08 20.30 15.58
C GLU A 109 -17.13 20.90 16.53
N ALA A 110 -18.00 21.78 16.03
CA ALA A 110 -19.14 22.30 16.78
C ALA A 110 -20.14 21.21 17.21
N GLN A 111 -20.15 20.06 16.53
CA GLN A 111 -20.94 18.87 16.86
C GLN A 111 -20.15 17.85 17.71
N GLY A 112 -18.92 18.16 18.10
CA GLY A 112 -18.03 17.25 18.81
C GLY A 112 -17.42 16.16 17.94
N LEU A 113 -17.48 16.30 16.63
CA LEU A 113 -16.92 15.37 15.65
C LEU A 113 -15.61 15.91 15.07
N LYS A 114 -14.79 15.00 14.54
CA LYS A 114 -13.60 15.32 13.78
C LYS A 114 -13.80 14.98 12.30
N LEU A 115 -13.43 15.90 11.42
CA LEU A 115 -13.40 15.64 9.99
C LEU A 115 -12.31 14.62 9.64
N THR A 116 -12.66 13.64 8.80
CA THR A 116 -11.73 12.74 8.12
C THR A 116 -12.15 12.54 6.67
N PHE A 117 -11.20 12.12 5.84
CA PHE A 117 -11.38 11.99 4.40
C PHE A 117 -11.46 10.53 3.96
N ASN A 118 -11.78 10.33 2.68
CA ASN A 118 -11.51 9.07 2.02
C ASN A 118 -10.01 8.74 2.12
N LYS A 119 -9.71 7.49 2.45
CA LYS A 119 -8.36 6.98 2.69
C LYS A 119 -7.89 5.99 1.60
N ILE A 120 -8.74 5.73 0.61
CA ILE A 120 -8.42 4.87 -0.52
C ILE A 120 -7.65 5.68 -1.56
N GLY A 121 -6.48 5.17 -1.94
CA GLY A 121 -5.62 5.70 -2.99
C GLY A 121 -5.05 4.57 -3.84
N PHE A 122 -3.86 4.73 -4.39
CA PHE A 122 -3.34 3.81 -5.41
C PHE A 122 -1.97 3.25 -5.08
N HIS A 123 -1.73 2.02 -5.55
CA HIS A 123 -0.43 1.40 -5.61
C HIS A 123 0.13 1.58 -7.02
N ALA A 124 1.28 2.24 -7.11
CA ALA A 124 1.99 2.59 -8.34
C ALA A 124 3.23 1.69 -8.55
N GLY A 125 3.55 1.36 -9.79
CA GLY A 125 4.77 0.65 -10.18
C GLY A 125 5.70 1.44 -11.08
N ASP A 126 6.57 0.72 -11.78
CA ASP A 126 7.22 1.21 -12.98
C ASP A 126 6.22 1.24 -14.16
N ARG A 127 6.39 2.23 -15.07
CA ARG A 127 5.70 2.37 -16.37
C ARG A 127 4.16 2.46 -16.37
N GLY A 128 3.53 2.62 -15.21
CA GLY A 128 2.09 2.81 -15.09
C GLY A 128 1.53 4.05 -15.82
N ARG A 129 0.20 4.09 -15.98
CA ARG A 129 -0.54 5.27 -16.49
C ARG A 129 -0.58 6.43 -15.49
N TRP A 130 0.45 7.27 -15.49
CA TRP A 130 0.62 8.34 -14.49
C TRP A 130 -0.15 9.63 -14.69
N ALA A 131 -0.51 9.99 -15.93
CA ALA A 131 -1.07 11.32 -16.20
C ALA A 131 -2.37 11.55 -15.40
N ASP A 132 -3.31 10.61 -15.50
CA ASP A 132 -4.59 10.67 -14.78
C ASP A 132 -4.39 10.66 -13.26
N LEU A 133 -3.40 9.91 -12.76
CA LEU A 133 -3.05 9.88 -11.33
C LEU A 133 -2.48 11.24 -10.87
N VAL A 134 -1.64 11.88 -11.68
CA VAL A 134 -1.06 13.19 -11.39
C VAL A 134 -2.14 14.26 -11.34
N ASP A 135 -3.08 14.25 -12.28
CA ASP A 135 -4.22 15.17 -12.28
C ASP A 135 -5.06 14.99 -11.00
N MET A 136 -5.34 13.74 -10.60
CA MET A 136 -5.98 13.47 -9.31
C MET A 136 -5.20 14.04 -8.13
N MET A 137 -3.89 13.84 -8.05
CA MET A 137 -3.08 14.35 -6.93
C MET A 137 -3.16 15.88 -6.84
N ILE A 138 -3.07 16.58 -7.97
CA ILE A 138 -3.12 18.04 -8.03
C ILE A 138 -4.50 18.55 -7.59
N GLU A 139 -5.58 17.94 -8.08
CA GLU A 139 -6.95 18.35 -7.72
C GLU A 139 -7.26 18.12 -6.24
N LEU A 140 -6.85 16.98 -5.67
CA LEU A 140 -7.04 16.68 -4.25
C LEU A 140 -6.22 17.62 -3.36
N ASP A 141 -4.94 17.85 -3.70
CA ASP A 141 -4.08 18.80 -2.98
C ASP A 141 -4.66 20.22 -2.99
N ALA A 142 -5.11 20.70 -4.16
CA ALA A 142 -5.73 22.01 -4.29
C ALA A 142 -7.03 22.16 -3.47
N ALA A 143 -7.76 21.06 -3.27
CA ALA A 143 -8.96 21.02 -2.42
C ALA A 143 -8.64 20.83 -0.92
N GLY A 144 -7.37 20.67 -0.53
CA GLY A 144 -6.99 20.37 0.86
C GLY A 144 -7.29 18.94 1.29
N VAL A 145 -7.53 18.02 0.34
CA VAL A 145 -7.89 16.62 0.60
C VAL A 145 -6.64 15.74 0.58
N PRO A 146 -6.27 15.09 1.71
CA PRO A 146 -5.18 14.13 1.73
C PRO A 146 -5.45 12.90 0.87
N PHE A 147 -4.42 12.37 0.21
CA PHE A 147 -4.47 11.09 -0.48
C PHE A 147 -3.39 10.13 0.03
N PHE A 148 -3.56 8.85 -0.29
CA PHE A 148 -2.58 7.80 -0.02
C PHE A 148 -1.97 7.31 -1.34
N LEU A 149 -0.64 7.18 -1.38
CA LEU A 149 0.06 6.69 -2.56
C LEU A 149 1.22 5.80 -2.12
N LYS A 150 1.21 4.54 -2.57
CA LYS A 150 2.38 3.66 -2.51
C LYS A 150 3.01 3.59 -3.89
N SER A 151 4.33 3.57 -3.97
CA SER A 151 5.02 3.22 -5.20
C SER A 151 6.17 2.24 -4.97
N THR A 152 6.26 1.25 -5.86
CA THR A 152 7.33 0.25 -5.87
C THR A 152 8.27 0.50 -7.04
N ASP A 153 9.57 0.51 -6.75
CA ASP A 153 10.70 0.76 -7.66
C ASP A 153 10.74 2.14 -8.36
N ASN A 154 9.59 2.80 -8.51
CA ASN A 154 9.44 4.11 -9.14
C ASN A 154 9.31 5.25 -8.10
N ALA A 155 10.32 6.11 -7.99
CA ALA A 155 10.28 7.25 -7.07
C ALA A 155 9.49 8.45 -7.62
N GLN A 156 9.29 8.53 -8.94
CA GLN A 156 8.77 9.72 -9.62
C GLN A 156 7.39 10.19 -9.11
N PRO A 157 6.36 9.34 -8.99
CA PRO A 157 5.05 9.81 -8.53
C PRO A 157 5.09 10.27 -7.06
N LEU A 158 5.92 9.65 -6.22
CA LEU A 158 6.13 10.08 -4.83
C LEU A 158 6.88 11.40 -4.75
N TYR A 159 7.87 11.61 -5.62
CA TYR A 159 8.57 12.90 -5.73
C TYR A 159 7.59 14.03 -6.07
N MET A 160 6.70 13.81 -7.06
CA MET A 160 5.67 14.80 -7.40
C MET A 160 4.74 15.08 -6.21
N ALA A 161 4.28 14.03 -5.55
CA ALA A 161 3.39 14.16 -4.39
C ALA A 161 4.04 14.88 -3.20
N GLN A 162 5.31 14.61 -2.87
CA GLN A 162 5.98 15.32 -1.77
C GLN A 162 6.16 16.81 -2.09
N GLU A 163 6.38 17.18 -3.35
CA GLU A 163 6.54 18.58 -3.73
C GLU A 163 5.20 19.33 -3.62
N LEU A 164 4.08 18.65 -3.90
CA LEU A 164 2.74 19.16 -3.57
C LEU A 164 2.61 19.39 -2.05
N MET A 165 2.89 18.37 -1.23
CA MET A 165 2.80 18.48 0.24
C MET A 165 3.64 19.64 0.81
N LYS A 166 4.88 19.81 0.32
CA LYS A 166 5.77 20.89 0.77
C LYS A 166 5.22 22.27 0.44
N LYS A 167 4.53 22.40 -0.70
CA LYS A 167 3.95 23.66 -1.17
C LYS A 167 2.62 23.98 -0.47
N SER A 168 1.74 23.00 -0.35
CA SER A 168 0.36 23.17 0.13
C SER A 168 0.23 23.02 1.65
N GLY A 169 1.10 22.23 2.28
CA GLY A 169 0.97 21.79 3.66
C GLY A 169 -0.06 20.68 3.87
N VAL A 170 -0.68 20.15 2.81
CA VAL A 170 -1.67 19.06 2.92
C VAL A 170 -0.96 17.75 3.28
N PRO A 171 -1.40 17.02 4.33
CA PRO A 171 -0.67 15.88 4.86
C PRO A 171 -0.97 14.58 4.09
N HIS A 172 -0.57 14.48 2.83
CA HIS A 172 -0.63 13.22 2.07
C HIS A 172 0.21 12.11 2.73
N THR A 173 -0.12 10.85 2.45
CA THR A 173 0.65 9.69 2.95
C THR A 173 1.32 8.98 1.78
N LEU A 174 2.65 8.98 1.78
CA LEU A 174 3.48 8.48 0.70
C LEU A 174 4.30 7.28 1.19
N VAL A 175 4.27 6.16 0.47
CA VAL A 175 5.03 4.96 0.81
C VAL A 175 5.91 4.56 -0.37
N TYR A 176 7.21 4.48 -0.14
CA TYR A 176 8.16 3.93 -1.12
C TYR A 176 8.59 2.53 -0.71
N ARG A 177 8.71 1.68 -1.72
CA ARG A 177 9.33 0.37 -1.58
C ARG A 177 10.31 0.14 -2.72
N ARG A 178 11.50 -0.37 -2.39
CA ARG A 178 12.43 -0.92 -3.38
C ARG A 178 12.28 -2.44 -3.44
N VAL A 179 12.20 -2.98 -4.65
CA VAL A 179 12.21 -4.42 -4.95
C VAL A 179 13.46 -4.77 -5.75
N SER A 180 13.83 -3.96 -6.73
CA SER A 180 14.95 -4.24 -7.62
C SER A 180 16.31 -3.98 -6.97
N GLY A 181 17.15 -5.01 -6.88
CA GLY A 181 18.54 -4.90 -6.41
C GLY A 181 18.72 -4.93 -4.89
N VAL A 182 17.70 -5.35 -4.15
CA VAL A 182 17.72 -5.57 -2.70
C VAL A 182 17.01 -6.88 -2.37
N ASP A 183 17.25 -7.42 -1.17
CA ASP A 183 16.48 -8.57 -0.70
C ASP A 183 15.05 -8.12 -0.35
N ASN A 184 14.04 -8.85 -0.86
CA ASN A 184 12.62 -8.55 -0.62
C ASN A 184 12.10 -9.06 0.73
N VAL A 185 12.85 -9.98 1.33
CA VAL A 185 12.58 -10.58 2.63
C VAL A 185 13.90 -10.73 3.38
N PRO A 186 13.90 -10.67 4.72
CA PRO A 186 15.14 -10.82 5.47
C PRO A 186 15.63 -12.26 5.48
N ASN A 187 16.92 -12.46 5.74
CA ASN A 187 17.48 -13.80 5.93
C ASN A 187 17.00 -14.42 7.25
N TYR A 188 15.93 -15.22 7.19
CA TYR A 188 15.33 -15.91 8.34
C TYR A 188 16.26 -16.87 9.09
N ASN A 189 17.38 -17.29 8.49
CA ASN A 189 18.34 -18.21 9.11
C ASN A 189 19.43 -17.46 9.91
N ALA A 190 19.48 -16.13 9.81
CA ALA A 190 20.36 -15.32 10.62
C ALA A 190 19.71 -14.95 11.97
N ASP A 191 20.54 -14.45 12.89
CA ASP A 191 20.05 -13.75 14.07
C ASP A 191 19.22 -12.51 13.64
N PRO A 192 18.04 -12.24 14.24
CA PRO A 192 17.17 -11.15 13.81
C PRO A 192 17.85 -9.78 13.77
N LYS A 193 18.76 -9.51 14.71
CA LYS A 193 19.48 -8.23 14.77
C LYS A 193 20.50 -8.12 13.65
N ALA A 194 21.24 -9.19 13.38
CA ALA A 194 22.17 -9.23 12.24
C ALA A 194 21.43 -9.09 10.90
N ALA A 195 20.30 -9.79 10.75
CA ALA A 195 19.43 -9.66 9.58
C ALA A 195 18.91 -8.22 9.42
N ALA A 196 18.43 -7.59 10.49
CA ALA A 196 17.96 -6.20 10.49
C ALA A 196 19.04 -5.22 10.03
N ALA A 197 20.25 -5.33 10.59
CA ALA A 197 21.36 -4.46 10.24
C ALA A 197 21.76 -4.58 8.76
N TYR A 198 21.87 -5.81 8.26
CA TYR A 198 22.19 -6.07 6.85
C TYR A 198 21.09 -5.55 5.91
N HIS A 199 19.85 -5.93 6.20
CA HIS A 199 18.70 -5.61 5.35
C HIS A 199 18.45 -4.09 5.29
N TRP A 200 18.48 -3.41 6.44
CA TRP A 200 18.34 -1.96 6.46
C TRP A 200 19.47 -1.24 5.72
N ALA A 201 20.72 -1.73 5.84
CA ALA A 201 21.85 -1.14 5.12
C ALA A 201 21.66 -1.19 3.61
N GLN A 202 21.12 -2.29 3.06
CA GLN A 202 20.81 -2.39 1.63
C GLN A 202 19.74 -1.39 1.20
N HIS A 203 18.60 -1.37 1.88
CA HIS A 203 17.48 -0.48 1.55
C HIS A 203 17.87 1.01 1.67
N LYS A 204 18.62 1.37 2.71
CA LYS A 204 19.14 2.74 2.87
C LYS A 204 20.11 3.13 1.75
N ALA A 205 20.95 2.21 1.30
CA ALA A 205 21.95 2.50 0.26
C ALA A 205 21.32 2.79 -1.12
N VAL A 206 20.11 2.29 -1.36
CA VAL A 206 19.38 2.46 -2.63
C VAL A 206 18.15 3.35 -2.50
N PHE A 207 17.97 4.00 -1.34
CA PHE A 207 16.87 4.93 -1.15
C PHE A 207 17.00 6.09 -2.15
N PRO A 208 15.95 6.42 -2.92
CA PRO A 208 16.04 7.43 -3.97
C PRO A 208 16.43 8.80 -3.41
N PRO A 209 17.51 9.43 -3.90
CA PRO A 209 18.02 10.68 -3.34
C PRO A 209 17.06 11.88 -3.50
N GLU A 210 16.10 11.80 -4.43
CA GLU A 210 15.06 12.81 -4.63
C GLU A 210 13.93 12.74 -3.59
N LEU A 211 13.78 11.61 -2.89
CA LEU A 211 12.75 11.45 -1.87
C LEU A 211 13.27 11.95 -0.52
N ASP A 212 12.41 12.66 0.20
CA ASP A 212 12.71 13.13 1.56
C ASP A 212 12.17 12.13 2.59
N PRO A 213 13.03 11.52 3.43
CA PRO A 213 12.62 10.54 4.43
C PRO A 213 11.72 11.10 5.54
N ALA A 214 11.59 12.44 5.64
CA ALA A 214 10.62 13.08 6.52
C ALA A 214 9.19 13.07 5.96
N TYR A 215 9.00 12.87 4.65
CA TYR A 215 7.69 12.87 3.99
C TYR A 215 7.27 11.46 3.56
N VAL A 216 8.23 10.62 3.19
CA VAL A 216 7.98 9.29 2.62
C VAL A 216 8.27 8.18 3.62
N TRP A 217 7.30 7.29 3.81
CA TRP A 217 7.47 6.04 4.55
C TRP A 217 8.24 5.03 3.71
N VAL A 218 9.21 4.34 4.31
CA VAL A 218 9.92 3.24 3.66
C VAL A 218 9.36 1.91 4.12
N GLU A 219 8.89 1.10 3.18
CA GLU A 219 8.56 -0.30 3.38
C GLU A 219 9.70 -1.14 2.80
N THR A 220 10.24 -2.07 3.60
CA THR A 220 11.45 -2.82 3.19
C THR A 220 11.16 -4.29 2.87
N VAL A 221 10.03 -4.85 3.30
CA VAL A 221 9.74 -6.30 3.25
C VAL A 221 8.34 -6.57 2.69
N ASN A 222 8.17 -7.63 1.87
CA ASN A 222 6.85 -8.11 1.38
C ASN A 222 6.53 -9.44 2.01
N GLU A 223 5.24 -9.68 2.24
CA GLU A 223 4.63 -11.01 2.25
C GLU A 223 5.50 -12.03 2.99
N VAL A 224 5.88 -11.63 4.20
CA VAL A 224 6.88 -12.32 5.02
C VAL A 224 6.29 -13.63 5.58
N ASP A 225 7.16 -14.57 5.96
CA ASP A 225 6.72 -15.90 6.41
C ASP A 225 5.98 -15.82 7.76
N LYS A 226 4.65 -16.01 7.74
CA LYS A 226 3.81 -16.02 8.95
C LYS A 226 4.26 -17.00 10.01
N ASN A 227 4.87 -18.12 9.64
CA ASN A 227 5.31 -19.12 10.60
C ASN A 227 6.54 -18.65 11.40
N ARG A 228 7.08 -17.47 11.08
CA ARG A 228 8.23 -16.83 11.72
C ARG A 228 7.83 -15.53 12.43
N ALA A 229 6.55 -15.31 12.75
CA ALA A 229 6.04 -14.05 13.30
C ALA A 229 6.84 -13.52 14.52
N ALA A 230 7.21 -14.38 15.47
CA ALA A 230 8.02 -13.97 16.62
C ALA A 230 9.44 -13.51 16.22
N TRP A 231 10.10 -14.25 15.31
CA TRP A 231 11.41 -13.87 14.77
C TRP A 231 11.32 -12.56 13.99
N LEU A 232 10.26 -12.40 13.19
CA LEU A 232 9.99 -11.19 12.42
C LEU A 232 9.80 -9.98 13.34
N ALA A 233 9.08 -10.15 14.46
CA ALA A 233 8.90 -9.08 15.43
C ALA A 233 10.23 -8.61 16.05
N ASP A 234 11.15 -9.53 16.37
CA ASP A 234 12.48 -9.16 16.85
C ASP A 234 13.31 -8.46 15.75
N PHE A 235 13.23 -8.94 14.51
CA PHE A 235 13.84 -8.27 13.35
C PHE A 235 13.28 -6.85 13.14
N ALA A 236 11.96 -6.68 13.24
CA ALA A 236 11.30 -5.39 13.06
C ALA A 236 11.62 -4.42 14.19
N TYR A 237 11.73 -4.90 15.43
CA TYR A 237 12.18 -4.08 16.56
C TYR A 237 13.59 -3.53 16.33
N GLU A 238 14.53 -4.38 15.90
CA GLU A 238 15.91 -3.95 15.63
C GLU A 238 15.98 -3.01 14.40
N THR A 239 15.20 -3.29 13.34
CA THR A 239 15.12 -2.42 12.16
C THR A 239 14.54 -1.04 12.51
N ALA A 240 13.47 -1.00 13.31
CA ALA A 240 12.85 0.23 13.77
C ALA A 240 13.82 1.13 14.56
N GLN A 241 14.70 0.55 15.41
CA GLN A 241 15.72 1.33 16.09
C GLN A 241 16.72 1.96 15.11
N LEU A 242 17.11 1.22 14.08
CA LEU A 242 18.03 1.71 13.06
C LEU A 242 17.41 2.82 12.21
N THR A 243 16.13 2.70 11.82
CA THR A 243 15.44 3.70 11.02
C THR A 243 15.15 4.97 11.82
N LEU A 244 14.80 4.86 13.09
CA LEU A 244 14.66 6.00 14.01
C LEU A 244 15.99 6.76 14.14
N ARG A 245 17.10 6.05 14.39
CA ARG A 245 18.45 6.63 14.45
C ARG A 245 18.80 7.37 13.17
N ASP A 246 18.46 6.78 12.02
CA ASP A 246 18.83 7.30 10.70
C ASP A 246 17.85 8.38 10.17
N GLY A 247 16.80 8.73 10.91
CA GLY A 247 15.89 9.82 10.53
C GLY A 247 14.77 9.43 9.55
N PHE A 248 14.50 8.13 9.37
CA PHE A 248 13.49 7.64 8.43
C PHE A 248 12.11 7.44 9.07
N ARG A 249 11.07 7.56 8.25
CA ARG A 249 9.76 6.93 8.50
C ARG A 249 9.79 5.51 7.94
N TRP A 250 9.38 4.51 8.72
CA TRP A 250 9.48 3.11 8.32
C TRP A 250 8.26 2.28 8.69
N ALA A 251 7.92 1.32 7.84
CA ALA A 251 6.78 0.43 8.03
C ALA A 251 7.20 -1.05 7.95
N ALA A 252 6.83 -1.83 8.98
CA ALA A 252 6.91 -3.30 9.01
C ALA A 252 5.51 -3.87 8.83
N PHE A 253 5.17 -4.97 8.18
CA PHE A 253 5.98 -6.05 7.68
C PHE A 253 5.63 -6.35 6.22
N GLY A 254 4.61 -5.69 5.68
CA GLY A 254 4.00 -6.04 4.40
C GLY A 254 3.29 -7.40 4.47
N TRP A 255 2.61 -7.71 5.59
CA TRP A 255 1.94 -9.01 5.75
C TRP A 255 0.92 -9.25 4.65
N SER A 256 0.89 -10.46 4.06
CA SER A 256 -0.14 -10.86 3.09
C SER A 256 -1.54 -10.82 3.71
N SER A 257 -2.56 -10.73 2.86
CA SER A 257 -3.96 -10.89 3.31
C SER A 257 -4.14 -12.27 3.96
N GLY A 258 -4.96 -12.34 5.00
CA GLY A 258 -5.00 -13.47 5.94
C GLY A 258 -3.86 -13.58 6.99
N GLU A 259 -2.74 -12.84 6.89
CA GLU A 259 -1.58 -12.94 7.82
C GLU A 259 -1.20 -11.67 8.63
N PRO A 260 -0.58 -11.80 9.82
CA PRO A 260 -0.34 -13.02 10.57
C PRO A 260 -1.62 -13.44 11.31
N GLU A 261 -1.58 -14.59 11.99
CA GLU A 261 -2.72 -15.06 12.77
C GLU A 261 -2.99 -14.09 13.94
N PRO A 262 -4.25 -13.94 14.41
CA PRO A 262 -4.57 -13.01 15.50
C PRO A 262 -3.74 -13.22 16.78
N ALA A 263 -3.36 -14.47 17.08
CA ALA A 263 -2.54 -14.80 18.24
C ALA A 263 -1.09 -14.32 18.13
N ASP A 264 -0.56 -14.14 16.91
CA ASP A 264 0.82 -13.70 16.71
C ASP A 264 1.03 -12.25 17.18
N TRP A 265 -0.02 -11.42 17.10
CA TRP A 265 -0.04 -10.05 17.62
C TRP A 265 0.19 -9.98 19.13
N GLU A 266 -0.13 -11.06 19.86
CA GLU A 266 0.01 -11.13 21.31
C GLU A 266 1.31 -11.78 21.78
N SER A 267 2.16 -12.21 20.85
CA SER A 267 3.46 -12.78 21.22
C SER A 267 4.35 -11.74 21.93
N PRO A 268 5.20 -12.13 22.89
CA PRO A 268 6.05 -11.18 23.62
C PRO A 268 6.94 -10.31 22.72
N SER A 269 7.54 -10.89 21.67
CA SER A 269 8.37 -10.16 20.71
C SER A 269 7.53 -9.15 19.91
N MET A 270 6.31 -9.53 19.50
CA MET A 270 5.42 -8.61 18.77
C MET A 270 4.95 -7.46 19.65
N LEU A 271 4.51 -7.73 20.88
CA LEU A 271 4.11 -6.68 21.83
C LEU A 271 5.26 -5.71 22.14
N LYS A 272 6.51 -6.19 22.16
CA LYS A 272 7.70 -5.35 22.31
C LYS A 272 7.89 -4.40 21.11
N PHE A 273 7.72 -4.88 19.89
CA PHE A 273 7.74 -4.03 18.68
C PHE A 273 6.56 -3.05 18.64
N LEU A 274 5.34 -3.53 18.88
CA LEU A 274 4.13 -2.70 18.88
C LEU A 274 4.22 -1.56 19.90
N ARG A 275 4.84 -1.78 21.06
CA ARG A 275 5.10 -0.72 22.04
C ARG A 275 6.01 0.37 21.47
N LEU A 276 7.13 -0.01 20.84
CA LEU A 276 8.02 0.96 20.19
C LEU A 276 7.32 1.73 19.07
N ALA A 277 6.53 1.04 18.24
CA ALA A 277 5.78 1.67 17.16
C ALA A 277 4.67 2.60 17.67
N GLY A 278 3.98 2.19 18.74
CA GLY A 278 2.97 3.00 19.43
C GLY A 278 3.53 4.26 20.08
N GLU A 279 4.78 4.22 20.55
CA GLU A 279 5.47 5.39 21.11
C GLU A 279 6.01 6.35 20.03
N ASN A 280 6.05 5.92 18.76
CA ASN A 280 6.63 6.68 17.64
C ASN A 280 5.71 6.65 16.41
N GLN A 281 4.41 6.91 16.60
CA GLN A 281 3.38 6.77 15.55
C GLN A 281 3.65 7.62 14.29
N ASP A 282 4.42 8.71 14.39
CA ASP A 282 4.78 9.60 13.29
C ASP A 282 6.02 9.12 12.50
N ARG A 283 6.69 8.08 13.00
CA ARG A 283 7.95 7.54 12.45
C ARG A 283 7.92 6.05 12.19
N LEU A 284 7.08 5.30 12.89
CA LEU A 284 6.95 3.86 12.78
C LEU A 284 5.51 3.48 12.50
N ALA A 285 5.32 2.53 11.58
CA ALA A 285 4.02 2.03 11.19
C ALA A 285 4.02 0.52 10.99
N VAL A 286 2.81 -0.04 10.93
CA VAL A 286 2.56 -1.40 10.49
C VAL A 286 1.96 -1.42 9.08
N ALA A 287 2.67 -1.98 8.12
CA ALA A 287 2.23 -2.28 6.75
C ALA A 287 1.50 -3.63 6.69
N LEU A 288 0.32 -3.63 6.07
CA LEU A 288 -0.55 -4.78 5.84
C LEU A 288 -1.07 -4.80 4.41
N HIS A 289 -1.29 -5.99 3.86
CA HIS A 289 -2.01 -6.19 2.61
C HIS A 289 -3.41 -6.72 2.92
N GLU A 290 -4.41 -6.17 2.26
CA GLU A 290 -5.82 -6.51 2.47
C GLU A 290 -6.49 -6.78 1.13
N TYR A 291 -6.59 -8.06 0.77
CA TYR A 291 -7.31 -8.56 -0.42
C TYR A 291 -8.44 -9.48 0.01
N SER A 292 -9.63 -9.32 -0.57
CA SER A 292 -10.76 -10.23 -0.31
C SER A 292 -10.59 -11.62 -0.95
N TYR A 293 -9.72 -11.72 -1.95
CA TYR A 293 -9.57 -12.86 -2.86
C TYR A 293 -10.82 -13.19 -3.68
N GLU A 294 -11.83 -12.31 -3.68
CA GLU A 294 -13.11 -12.48 -4.36
C GLU A 294 -13.47 -11.18 -5.09
N VAL A 295 -13.58 -11.24 -6.42
CA VAL A 295 -13.86 -10.05 -7.26
C VAL A 295 -15.23 -9.44 -7.00
N ASP A 296 -16.21 -10.28 -6.62
CA ASP A 296 -17.61 -9.88 -6.43
C ASP A 296 -17.98 -9.66 -4.95
N ASP A 297 -17.05 -9.89 -4.01
CA ASP A 297 -17.27 -9.71 -2.57
C ASP A 297 -15.99 -9.18 -1.89
N VAL A 298 -15.82 -7.85 -1.86
CA VAL A 298 -14.72 -7.21 -1.12
C VAL A 298 -14.76 -7.52 0.38
N GLY A 299 -15.94 -7.88 0.88
CA GLY A 299 -16.23 -8.15 2.27
C GLY A 299 -15.95 -9.58 2.72
N ALA A 300 -15.48 -10.43 1.80
CA ALA A 300 -15.27 -11.85 2.05
C ALA A 300 -14.42 -12.06 3.32
N ILE A 301 -14.95 -12.87 4.23
CA ILE A 301 -14.30 -13.26 5.49
C ILE A 301 -13.91 -12.04 6.37
N TYR A 302 -14.59 -10.90 6.26
CA TYR A 302 -14.37 -9.76 7.15
C TYR A 302 -14.52 -10.16 8.65
N PRO A 303 -13.62 -9.72 9.56
CA PRO A 303 -12.51 -8.79 9.35
C PRO A 303 -11.14 -9.47 9.08
N TYR A 304 -11.12 -10.75 8.70
CA TYR A 304 -9.89 -11.54 8.60
C TYR A 304 -9.01 -11.16 7.41
N LEU A 305 -9.64 -10.84 6.28
CA LEU A 305 -8.96 -10.42 5.06
C LEU A 305 -8.87 -8.89 4.99
N ILE A 306 -10.01 -8.22 4.86
CA ILE A 306 -10.11 -6.76 4.96
C ILE A 306 -10.48 -6.35 6.39
N GLY A 307 -9.84 -5.31 6.92
CA GLY A 307 -10.09 -4.82 8.28
C GLY A 307 -9.28 -5.51 9.38
N ARG A 308 -8.29 -6.33 9.02
CA ARG A 308 -7.54 -7.17 9.95
C ARG A 308 -6.74 -6.39 10.98
N PHE A 309 -6.42 -5.13 10.69
CA PHE A 309 -5.71 -4.24 11.59
C PHE A 309 -6.44 -4.11 12.94
N GLN A 310 -7.75 -4.41 12.98
CA GLN A 310 -8.55 -4.46 14.20
C GLN A 310 -8.01 -5.51 15.19
N PHE A 311 -7.47 -6.65 14.74
CA PHE A 311 -6.84 -7.63 15.64
C PHE A 311 -5.56 -7.10 16.28
N LEU A 312 -4.75 -6.35 15.51
CA LEU A 312 -3.57 -5.66 16.01
C LEU A 312 -3.95 -4.63 17.06
N PHE A 313 -4.97 -3.81 16.79
CA PHE A 313 -5.46 -2.80 17.74
C PHE A 313 -6.04 -3.45 19.00
N ASP A 314 -6.81 -4.53 18.87
CA ASP A 314 -7.31 -5.30 20.02
C ASP A 314 -6.16 -5.87 20.87
N ALA A 315 -5.06 -6.33 20.26
CA ALA A 315 -3.87 -6.77 20.98
C ALA A 315 -3.18 -5.59 21.70
N CYS A 316 -3.08 -4.42 21.07
CA CYS A 316 -2.52 -3.23 21.69
C CYS A 316 -3.36 -2.78 22.90
N ASP A 317 -4.67 -2.67 22.72
CA ASP A 317 -5.61 -2.22 23.75
C ASP A 317 -5.58 -3.12 24.99
N ARG A 318 -5.62 -4.45 24.78
CA ARG A 318 -5.54 -5.44 25.89
C ARG A 318 -4.23 -5.37 26.67
N ASN A 319 -3.16 -4.86 26.06
CA ASN A 319 -1.84 -4.77 26.65
C ASN A 319 -1.44 -3.34 27.06
N GLY A 320 -2.38 -2.39 27.02
CA GLY A 320 -2.13 -0.98 27.35
C GLY A 320 -1.04 -0.35 26.47
N ILE A 321 -0.99 -0.76 25.20
CA ILE A 321 -0.07 -0.22 24.19
C ILE A 321 -0.84 0.78 23.34
N MET A 322 -0.23 1.95 23.10
CA MET A 322 -0.79 2.90 22.14
C MET A 322 -0.82 2.25 20.75
N ARG A 323 -1.98 2.26 20.08
CA ARG A 323 -2.14 1.67 18.74
C ARG A 323 -1.15 2.30 17.76
N PRO A 324 -0.30 1.54 17.05
CA PRO A 324 0.64 2.13 16.09
C PRO A 324 -0.09 2.67 14.86
N THR A 325 0.61 3.48 14.06
CA THR A 325 0.15 3.82 12.70
C THR A 325 0.06 2.56 11.84
N VAL A 326 -0.94 2.49 10.97
CA VAL A 326 -1.15 1.38 10.02
C VAL A 326 -1.22 1.94 8.60
N LEU A 327 -0.52 1.28 7.68
CA LEU A 327 -0.53 1.55 6.24
C LEU A 327 -1.06 0.30 5.54
N ILE A 328 -2.19 0.38 4.85
CA ILE A 328 -2.67 -0.74 4.04
C ILE A 328 -1.99 -0.60 2.67
N THR A 329 -0.82 -1.19 2.56
CA THR A 329 0.10 -0.93 1.46
C THR A 329 -0.34 -1.60 0.17
N GLU A 330 -1.14 -2.65 0.25
CA GLU A 330 -1.85 -3.23 -0.88
C GLU A 330 -3.30 -3.51 -0.48
N TRP A 331 -4.24 -3.12 -1.32
CA TRP A 331 -5.67 -3.28 -1.11
C TRP A 331 -6.37 -3.67 -2.39
N GLY A 332 -7.37 -4.54 -2.32
CA GLY A 332 -8.22 -4.83 -3.47
C GLY A 332 -9.04 -6.09 -3.32
N TRP A 333 -9.36 -6.67 -4.48
CA TRP A 333 -10.23 -7.83 -4.58
C TRP A 333 -9.40 -9.08 -4.84
N THR A 334 -8.86 -9.22 -6.05
CA THR A 334 -7.89 -10.27 -6.40
C THR A 334 -6.56 -9.65 -6.82
N TYR A 335 -5.57 -10.49 -7.09
CA TYR A 335 -4.25 -10.05 -7.53
C TYR A 335 -4.26 -9.44 -8.95
N ASP A 336 -5.09 -9.97 -9.84
CA ASP A 336 -5.05 -9.71 -11.29
C ASP A 336 -6.35 -9.14 -11.86
N THR A 337 -7.39 -8.98 -11.03
CA THR A 337 -8.71 -8.54 -11.47
C THR A 337 -9.32 -7.56 -10.47
N VAL A 338 -9.84 -6.47 -11.02
CA VAL A 338 -10.64 -5.44 -10.35
C VAL A 338 -12.06 -5.50 -10.94
N PRO A 339 -13.13 -5.39 -10.12
CA PRO A 339 -14.49 -5.39 -10.63
C PRO A 339 -14.77 -4.15 -11.48
N SER A 340 -15.93 -4.12 -12.14
CA SER A 340 -16.33 -2.93 -12.89
C SER A 340 -16.30 -1.66 -12.02
N PRO A 341 -16.01 -0.46 -12.58
CA PRO A 341 -15.94 0.77 -11.78
C PRO A 341 -17.17 1.06 -10.92
N ALA A 342 -18.37 0.67 -11.39
CA ALA A 342 -19.60 0.83 -10.63
C ALA A 342 -19.62 -0.04 -9.36
N GLN A 343 -19.25 -1.32 -9.49
CA GLN A 343 -19.15 -2.24 -8.34
C GLN A 343 -17.99 -1.84 -7.43
N ALA A 344 -16.82 -1.56 -8.01
CA ALA A 344 -15.65 -1.12 -7.26
C ALA A 344 -15.95 0.10 -6.38
N LEU A 345 -16.75 1.05 -6.87
CA LEU A 345 -17.11 2.24 -6.09
C LEU A 345 -18.04 1.93 -4.90
N ILE A 346 -18.89 0.90 -4.98
CA ILE A 346 -19.70 0.44 -3.85
C ILE A 346 -18.78 -0.09 -2.74
N ASP A 347 -17.83 -0.92 -3.14
CA ASP A 347 -16.86 -1.55 -2.25
C ASP A 347 -15.90 -0.52 -1.62
N ILE A 348 -15.42 0.44 -2.42
CA ILE A 348 -14.58 1.56 -1.98
C ILE A 348 -15.32 2.42 -0.96
N ARG A 349 -16.63 2.69 -1.12
CA ARG A 349 -17.41 3.46 -0.14
C ARG A 349 -17.48 2.74 1.21
N TRP A 350 -17.67 1.42 1.19
CA TRP A 350 -17.66 0.61 2.39
C TRP A 350 -16.29 0.66 3.09
N ALA A 351 -15.21 0.42 2.33
CA ALA A 351 -13.84 0.43 2.86
C ALA A 351 -13.43 1.83 3.35
N ALA A 352 -13.80 2.90 2.64
CA ALA A 352 -13.54 4.27 3.07
C ALA A 352 -14.20 4.58 4.42
N ARG A 353 -15.44 4.13 4.63
CA ARG A 353 -16.14 4.25 5.92
C ARG A 353 -15.45 3.43 7.01
N LEU A 354 -15.00 2.21 6.71
CA LEU A 354 -14.23 1.38 7.64
C LEU A 354 -12.95 2.10 8.09
N TYR A 355 -12.11 2.53 7.16
CA TYR A 355 -10.81 3.14 7.48
C TYR A 355 -10.94 4.56 8.07
N ALA A 356 -11.99 5.31 7.73
CA ALA A 356 -12.28 6.62 8.32
C ALA A 356 -12.41 6.54 9.85
N ALA A 357 -12.96 5.44 10.38
CA ALA A 357 -13.16 5.23 11.81
C ALA A 357 -11.86 5.14 12.63
N TYR A 358 -10.70 4.96 11.98
CA TYR A 358 -9.43 4.71 12.64
C TYR A 358 -8.38 5.76 12.25
N PRO A 359 -8.11 6.77 13.09
CA PRO A 359 -7.06 7.78 12.83
C PRO A 359 -5.65 7.21 12.61
N GLN A 360 -5.40 6.01 13.12
CA GLN A 360 -4.15 5.27 12.97
C GLN A 360 -3.98 4.67 11.57
N VAL A 361 -5.07 4.32 10.89
CA VAL A 361 -5.00 3.88 9.48
C VAL A 361 -4.84 5.12 8.62
N LYS A 362 -3.71 5.26 7.93
CA LYS A 362 -3.41 6.44 7.09
C LYS A 362 -3.91 6.31 5.66
N GLY A 363 -4.08 5.08 5.18
CA GLY A 363 -4.70 4.83 3.89
C GLY A 363 -4.56 3.40 3.43
N ALA A 364 -5.17 3.14 2.27
CA ALA A 364 -5.15 1.87 1.57
C ALA A 364 -4.90 2.09 0.07
N ALA A 365 -3.96 1.36 -0.52
CA ALA A 365 -3.57 1.54 -1.91
C ALA A 365 -4.13 0.44 -2.81
N ILE A 366 -5.02 0.81 -3.75
CA ILE A 366 -5.57 -0.11 -4.75
C ILE A 366 -4.43 -0.68 -5.60
N TRP A 367 -4.32 -1.99 -5.64
CA TRP A 367 -3.45 -2.75 -6.55
C TRP A 367 -4.10 -2.83 -7.95
N TYR A 368 -3.46 -2.44 -9.06
CA TYR A 368 -2.11 -1.89 -9.24
C TYR A 368 -1.99 -1.09 -10.54
N LEU A 369 -1.34 0.08 -10.47
CA LEU A 369 -0.97 0.94 -11.60
C LEU A 369 0.49 0.70 -11.99
N GLY A 370 0.84 -0.44 -12.58
CA GLY A 370 2.21 -0.69 -13.03
C GLY A 370 2.31 -1.86 -14.01
N ASP A 371 3.50 -1.98 -14.61
CA ASP A 371 3.80 -2.96 -15.67
C ASP A 371 3.66 -4.40 -15.16
N THR A 372 2.47 -4.96 -15.31
CA THR A 372 2.16 -6.35 -15.02
C THR A 372 1.52 -6.97 -16.25
N PRO A 373 1.87 -8.22 -16.61
CA PRO A 373 1.17 -8.91 -17.69
C PRO A 373 -0.32 -9.01 -17.36
N GLY A 374 -1.19 -8.54 -18.25
CA GLY A 374 -2.64 -8.64 -18.11
C GLY A 374 -3.36 -7.31 -18.26
N THR A 375 -4.53 -7.21 -17.63
CA THR A 375 -5.44 -6.06 -17.74
C THR A 375 -5.64 -5.31 -16.43
N ILE A 376 -4.99 -5.75 -15.34
CA ILE A 376 -5.15 -5.14 -14.01
C ILE A 376 -4.78 -3.65 -14.00
N GLU A 377 -3.76 -3.25 -14.74
CA GLU A 377 -3.36 -1.85 -14.87
C GLU A 377 -4.49 -1.00 -15.47
N ASP A 378 -5.07 -1.44 -16.60
CA ASP A 378 -6.17 -0.74 -17.26
C ASP A 378 -7.43 -0.70 -16.39
N GLN A 379 -7.74 -1.80 -15.71
CA GLN A 379 -8.89 -1.87 -14.79
C GLN A 379 -8.70 -0.94 -13.58
N THR A 380 -7.49 -0.89 -13.02
CA THR A 380 -7.16 -0.01 -11.90
C THR A 380 -7.16 1.46 -12.34
N ALA A 381 -6.62 1.76 -13.52
CA ALA A 381 -6.62 3.10 -14.09
C ALA A 381 -8.06 3.63 -14.30
N ALA A 382 -9.00 2.75 -14.66
CA ALA A 382 -10.42 3.10 -14.77
C ALA A 382 -11.07 3.51 -13.43
N LEU A 383 -10.40 3.30 -12.28
CA LEU A 383 -10.86 3.72 -10.97
C LEU A 383 -10.34 5.09 -10.53
N ILE A 384 -9.36 5.69 -11.22
CA ILE A 384 -8.76 6.99 -10.83
C ILE A 384 -9.84 8.07 -10.74
N ASP A 385 -10.61 8.26 -11.81
CA ASP A 385 -11.70 9.24 -11.86
C ASP A 385 -12.80 8.98 -10.80
N PRO A 386 -13.34 7.76 -10.66
CA PRO A 386 -14.26 7.43 -9.58
C PRO A 386 -13.74 7.75 -8.18
N VAL A 387 -12.48 7.39 -7.87
CA VAL A 387 -11.87 7.63 -6.56
C VAL A 387 -11.64 9.13 -6.33
N ARG A 388 -11.13 9.85 -7.33
CA ARG A 388 -10.97 11.31 -7.30
C ARG A 388 -12.30 12.00 -6.98
N ASN A 389 -13.34 11.68 -7.76
CA ASN A 389 -14.66 12.30 -7.62
C ASN A 389 -15.26 11.98 -6.25
N TYR A 390 -15.11 10.76 -5.75
CA TYR A 390 -15.57 10.39 -4.42
C TYR A 390 -14.85 11.17 -3.33
N SER A 391 -13.52 11.26 -3.38
CA SER A 391 -12.70 12.02 -2.42
C SER A 391 -13.00 13.53 -2.41
N LEU A 392 -13.36 14.11 -3.55
CA LEU A 392 -13.73 15.53 -3.65
C LEU A 392 -15.16 15.84 -3.17
N SER A 393 -16.03 14.82 -3.15
CA SER A 393 -17.47 15.01 -2.86
C SER A 393 -17.93 14.37 -1.55
N HIS A 394 -17.09 13.59 -0.87
CA HIS A 394 -17.45 12.85 0.35
C HIS A 394 -16.39 13.00 1.44
N TYR A 395 -16.86 13.11 2.68
CA TYR A 395 -16.06 13.18 3.89
C TYR A 395 -16.81 12.53 5.05
N PHE A 396 -16.14 12.38 6.19
CA PHE A 396 -16.72 11.72 7.34
C PHE A 396 -16.54 12.55 8.61
N GLY A 397 -17.54 12.49 9.48
CA GLY A 397 -17.45 12.95 10.87
C GLY A 397 -17.23 11.75 11.78
N VAL A 398 -16.18 11.79 12.60
CA VAL A 398 -15.84 10.71 13.55
C VAL A 398 -15.73 11.25 14.97
N ASP A 399 -16.18 10.47 15.95
CA ASP A 399 -15.94 10.80 17.35
C ASP A 399 -14.44 10.83 17.64
N PRO A 400 -13.93 11.94 18.21
CA PRO A 400 -12.53 12.04 18.57
C PRO A 400 -12.23 11.08 19.73
N GLY A 401 -11.10 10.36 19.63
CA GLY A 401 -10.59 9.58 20.74
C GLY A 401 -9.90 8.28 20.34
N PHE A 402 -9.64 7.47 21.35
CA PHE A 402 -9.12 6.11 21.24
C PHE A 402 -10.13 5.18 21.91
N GLY A 403 -10.77 4.32 21.14
CA GLY A 403 -11.77 3.38 21.64
C GLY A 403 -11.88 2.17 20.72
N ARG A 404 -12.29 1.03 21.26
CA ARG A 404 -12.48 -0.20 20.49
C ARG A 404 -13.69 0.00 19.59
N VAL A 405 -13.49 0.17 18.29
CA VAL A 405 -14.62 0.19 17.36
C VAL A 405 -15.09 -1.26 17.22
N ASP A 406 -16.40 -1.50 17.35
CA ASP A 406 -16.95 -2.85 17.19
C ASP A 406 -16.88 -3.25 15.70
N PRO A 407 -16.10 -4.28 15.32
CA PRO A 407 -16.00 -4.69 13.92
C PRO A 407 -17.36 -5.02 13.29
N ALA A 408 -18.33 -5.49 14.09
CA ALA A 408 -19.64 -5.90 13.60
C ALA A 408 -20.41 -4.76 12.91
N ILE A 409 -20.10 -3.48 13.21
CA ILE A 409 -20.77 -2.32 12.58
C ILE A 409 -20.40 -2.13 11.11
N PHE A 410 -19.28 -2.74 10.67
CA PHE A 410 -18.82 -2.71 9.29
C PHE A 410 -18.97 -4.05 8.59
N LYS A 411 -19.56 -5.06 9.23
CA LYS A 411 -19.82 -6.32 8.54
C LYS A 411 -20.68 -6.01 7.30
N PRO A 412 -20.22 -6.34 6.08
CA PRO A 412 -21.00 -6.13 4.88
C PRO A 412 -22.37 -6.78 5.04
N SER A 413 -23.42 -6.07 4.62
CA SER A 413 -24.76 -6.66 4.53
C SER A 413 -24.72 -7.73 3.42
N PRO A 414 -25.25 -8.94 3.66
CA PRO A 414 -25.29 -10.01 2.66
C PRO A 414 -26.20 -9.68 1.48
#